data_AF-A0A6J6KWF9-F1
#
_entry.id   AF-A0A6J6KWF9-F1
#
_cell.length_a   1.000
_cell.length_b   1.000
_cell.length_c   1.000
_cell.angle_alpha   90.00
_cell.angle_beta   90.00
_cell.angle_gamma   90.00
#
_symmetry.space_group_name_H-M   'P 1'
#
loop_
_entity.id
_entity.type
_entity.pdbx_description
1 polymer ?
#
loop_
_entity_poly.entity_id
_entity_poly.type
_entity_poly.pdbx_seq_one_letter_code
_entity_poly.pdbx_strand_id
1 'polypeptide(L)'
;MAYASSRGSFFEVRLISPSEVVPSSPVFVYMRVKLTMTSPYLKQLQWGIMERLRVVGGARLLGTVRVSGAKNSALKLMASTLLAPGKSVITNLPAIADVEYMSELLTRLGCKVEINRQLSQVSIDVPVELGHRADYDMVRKMRASINVLGPLITRALLAEVALPGGDAIGSRGLDFHINGLTEMGAEIYSEHGFVIAKAPNGLKGANITLEFPSVGATENIMTAATLAKGKTVIDNAAREPDVVDLGEFLISMGAKISGLGSHTITIEGVSSLKPATHATLADRIVTGTWAFAAAMTQGDITIENGRADHLELPLDKLVKAGAVVTTTPNGFRVKMDKRPIAVDVATLPYPGFPTDLQPMVIALNAIAEGTSVVTENVFEGRFMFVNELMRLGAKIQVDGHHAAITGIKQLSSAPVAATDIRAGAGLVLAALVSDGVTIIEDAFHIDRGYPDLPSQLQSLGADVSRV
;
A
#
# COMPACT_ATOMS: atom_id res chain seq x y z
N MET A 1 21.57 -0.44 -46.45
CA MET A 1 20.35 -1.26 -46.34
C MET A 1 20.38 -1.97 -45.01
N ALA A 2 19.32 -1.85 -44.20
CA ALA A 2 19.20 -2.56 -42.92
C ALA A 2 18.35 -3.82 -43.13
N TYR A 3 18.84 -4.97 -42.68
CA TYR A 3 18.06 -6.19 -42.55
C TYR A 3 17.79 -6.43 -41.07
N ALA A 4 16.53 -6.68 -40.71
CA ALA A 4 16.13 -7.11 -39.39
C ALA A 4 15.93 -8.63 -39.41
N SER A 5 16.59 -9.37 -38.51
CA SER A 5 16.25 -10.77 -38.22
C SER A 5 15.87 -10.89 -36.76
N SER A 6 14.77 -11.61 -36.49
CA SER A 6 14.21 -11.75 -35.15
C SER A 6 14.77 -12.99 -34.45
N ARG A 7 15.60 -12.79 -33.42
CA ARG A 7 15.78 -13.76 -32.34
C ARG A 7 15.94 -13.02 -31.01
N GLY A 8 14.91 -13.09 -30.17
CA GLY A 8 14.95 -12.77 -28.73
C GLY A 8 15.20 -11.31 -28.36
N SER A 9 14.16 -10.62 -27.86
CA SER A 9 14.08 -9.44 -26.97
C SER A 9 15.13 -8.31 -26.98
N PHE A 10 16.08 -8.24 -27.92
CA PHE A 10 17.04 -7.16 -28.08
C PHE A 10 17.14 -6.80 -29.56
N PHE A 11 17.10 -5.50 -29.87
CA PHE A 11 17.38 -4.98 -31.21
C PHE A 11 18.84 -4.53 -31.24
N GLU A 12 19.70 -5.28 -31.95
CA GLU A 12 21.08 -4.86 -32.24
C GLU A 12 21.08 -4.05 -33.54
N VAL A 13 21.48 -2.78 -33.48
CA VAL A 13 21.67 -1.93 -34.67
C VAL A 13 23.16 -1.80 -34.94
N ARG A 14 23.69 -2.54 -35.93
CA ARG A 14 25.05 -2.33 -36.44
C ARG A 14 25.04 -1.35 -37.61
N LEU A 15 25.81 -0.26 -37.46
CA LEU A 15 26.10 0.67 -38.55
C LEU A 15 27.37 0.22 -39.27
N ILE A 16 27.29 0.02 -40.59
CA ILE A 16 28.46 -0.20 -41.45
C ILE A 16 28.71 1.12 -42.18
N SER A 17 29.86 1.76 -41.92
CA SER A 17 30.31 2.93 -42.67
C SER A 17 30.88 2.50 -44.03
N PRO A 18 30.52 3.12 -45.17
CA PRO A 18 31.05 2.74 -46.48
C PRO A 18 32.42 3.33 -46.85
N SER A 19 33.13 4.03 -45.95
CA SER A 19 34.39 4.70 -46.30
C SER A 19 35.48 4.57 -45.22
N GLU A 20 36.68 4.14 -45.64
CA GLU A 20 37.92 4.06 -44.87
C GLU A 20 38.46 5.45 -44.49
N VAL A 21 37.79 6.14 -43.56
CA VAL A 21 38.39 7.27 -42.84
C VAL A 21 37.88 7.22 -41.40
N VAL A 22 38.77 6.88 -40.46
CA VAL A 22 38.51 6.93 -39.01
C VAL A 22 38.68 8.39 -38.55
N PRO A 23 37.65 9.08 -38.04
CA PRO A 23 37.82 10.41 -37.47
C PRO A 23 38.48 10.31 -36.09
N SER A 24 39.44 11.21 -35.81
CA SER A 24 40.20 11.28 -34.55
C SER A 24 39.42 11.88 -33.37
N SER A 25 38.09 11.98 -33.44
CA SER A 25 37.21 12.48 -32.38
C SER A 25 35.78 11.93 -32.58
N PRO A 26 35.00 11.70 -31.49
CA PRO A 26 33.68 11.09 -31.58
C PRO A 26 32.69 12.00 -32.34
N VAL A 27 32.08 11.46 -33.39
CA VAL A 27 31.01 12.11 -34.14
C VAL A 27 29.67 11.68 -33.54
N PHE A 28 28.92 12.63 -32.96
CA PHE A 28 27.56 12.37 -32.48
C PHE A 28 26.56 12.56 -33.63
N VAL A 29 25.90 11.48 -34.05
CA VAL A 29 24.81 11.51 -35.04
C VAL A 29 23.48 11.46 -34.30
N TYR A 30 22.71 12.54 -34.34
CA TYR A 30 21.35 12.58 -33.82
C TYR A 30 20.37 12.06 -34.86
N MET A 31 19.71 10.92 -34.58
CA MET A 31 18.70 10.34 -35.45
C MET A 31 17.31 10.52 -34.84
N ARG A 32 16.41 11.21 -35.56
CA ARG A 32 14.99 11.34 -35.18
C ARG A 32 14.23 10.13 -35.72
N VAL A 33 13.89 9.17 -34.86
CA VAL A 33 13.09 8.00 -35.24
C VAL A 33 11.61 8.31 -35.05
N LYS A 34 10.82 8.29 -36.13
CA LYS A 34 9.36 8.39 -36.07
C LYS A 34 8.78 6.98 -36.08
N LEU A 35 8.53 6.42 -34.90
CA LEU A 35 7.86 5.12 -34.75
C LEU A 35 6.38 5.29 -35.05
N THR A 36 5.91 4.68 -36.13
CA THR A 36 4.48 4.53 -36.42
C THR A 36 4.14 3.08 -36.08
N MET A 37 3.47 2.82 -34.96
CA MET A 37 3.23 1.45 -34.48
C MET A 37 1.77 1.24 -34.11
N THR A 38 1.12 0.30 -34.79
CA THR A 38 -0.24 -0.18 -34.53
C THR A 38 -0.13 -1.54 -33.83
N SER A 39 -0.19 -1.56 -32.49
CA SER A 39 -0.20 -2.82 -31.72
C SER A 39 -0.82 -2.64 -30.32
N PRO A 40 -1.59 -3.62 -29.81
CA PRO A 40 -2.20 -3.57 -28.48
C PRO A 40 -1.20 -3.53 -27.29
N TYR A 41 0.10 -3.66 -27.55
CA TYR A 41 1.17 -3.44 -26.56
C TYR A 41 1.35 -1.97 -26.14
N LEU A 42 0.60 -1.03 -26.72
CA LEU A 42 0.57 0.38 -26.31
C LEU A 42 0.26 0.60 -24.82
N LYS A 43 -0.55 -0.25 -24.18
CA LYS A 43 -0.82 -0.13 -22.72
C LYS A 43 0.40 -0.44 -21.85
N GLN A 44 1.32 -1.28 -22.30
CA GLN A 44 2.54 -1.61 -21.56
C GLN A 44 3.63 -0.55 -21.71
N LEU A 45 3.69 0.16 -22.85
CA LEU A 45 4.65 1.24 -23.09
C LEU A 45 4.16 2.63 -22.67
N GLN A 46 2.84 2.87 -22.56
CA GLN A 46 2.31 4.09 -21.94
C GLN A 46 2.67 4.19 -20.44
N TRP A 47 2.93 3.06 -19.77
CA TRP A 47 3.49 3.00 -18.42
C TRP A 47 4.98 3.38 -18.35
N GLY A 48 5.65 3.54 -19.50
CA GLY A 48 7.09 3.80 -19.62
C GLY A 48 7.47 5.27 -19.79
N ILE A 49 6.52 6.21 -19.80
CA ILE A 49 6.85 7.59 -19.46
C ILE A 49 6.92 7.60 -17.94
N MET A 50 8.13 7.48 -17.37
CA MET A 50 8.33 7.51 -15.93
C MET A 50 7.75 8.82 -15.38
N GLU A 51 6.54 8.76 -14.85
CA GLU A 51 5.91 9.93 -14.25
C GLU A 51 6.73 10.32 -13.02
N ARG A 52 7.25 11.54 -13.04
CA ARG A 52 8.01 12.11 -11.94
C ARG A 52 7.18 13.17 -11.25
N LEU A 53 7.43 13.38 -9.96
CA LEU A 53 6.92 14.55 -9.26
C LEU A 53 8.02 15.59 -9.14
N ARG A 54 7.74 16.79 -9.62
CA ARG A 54 8.50 17.99 -9.29
C ARG A 54 7.89 18.62 -8.05
N VAL A 55 8.67 18.77 -6.99
CA VAL A 55 8.24 19.40 -5.73
C VAL A 55 9.16 20.59 -5.45
N VAL A 56 8.57 21.77 -5.22
CA VAL A 56 9.31 22.95 -4.78
C VAL A 56 9.21 23.07 -3.25
N GLY A 57 10.36 23.11 -2.60
CA GLY A 57 10.46 23.23 -1.16
C GLY A 57 10.22 24.66 -0.63
N GLY A 58 10.09 24.76 0.69
CA GLY A 58 9.71 26.00 1.38
C GLY A 58 8.19 26.19 1.51
N ALA A 59 7.41 25.12 1.34
CA ALA A 59 5.96 25.18 1.45
C ALA A 59 5.50 25.32 2.90
N ARG A 60 4.43 26.09 3.10
CA ARG A 60 3.63 26.10 4.33
C ARG A 60 2.20 25.70 3.97
N LEU A 61 1.80 24.49 4.35
CA LEU A 61 0.51 23.94 3.94
C LEU A 61 -0.62 24.51 4.79
N LEU A 62 -1.64 25.08 4.14
CA LEU A 62 -2.78 25.71 4.81
C LEU A 62 -4.09 25.31 4.12
N GLY A 63 -5.08 24.88 4.90
CA GLY A 63 -6.43 24.64 4.40
C GLY A 63 -7.03 23.33 4.86
N THR A 64 -7.84 22.72 4.00
CA THR A 64 -8.62 21.52 4.31
C THR A 64 -8.35 20.44 3.27
N VAL A 65 -8.17 19.21 3.75
CA VAL A 65 -8.14 18.00 2.92
C VAL A 65 -9.19 17.02 3.41
N ARG A 66 -9.75 16.24 2.49
CA ARG A 66 -10.73 15.20 2.81
C ARG A 66 -10.15 13.83 2.50
N VAL A 67 -10.13 12.96 3.50
CA VAL A 67 -9.57 11.62 3.37
C VAL A 67 -10.61 10.65 2.80
N SER A 68 -10.23 9.93 1.75
CA SER A 68 -11.04 8.86 1.16
C SER A 68 -10.98 7.56 1.98
N GLY A 69 -11.69 6.53 1.53
CA GLY A 69 -11.59 5.20 2.11
C GLY A 69 -10.19 4.61 2.08
N ALA A 70 -9.94 3.70 3.03
CA ALA A 70 -8.67 3.07 3.25
C ALA A 70 -8.35 2.07 2.15
N LYS A 71 -7.17 2.21 1.56
CA LYS A 71 -6.61 1.19 0.64
C LYS A 71 -6.69 -0.20 1.28
N ASN A 72 -6.20 -0.28 2.51
CA ASN A 72 -6.05 -1.55 3.21
C ASN A 72 -7.39 -2.15 3.63
N SER A 73 -8.50 -1.41 3.62
CA SER A 73 -9.84 -2.01 3.70
C SER A 73 -10.35 -2.39 2.32
N ALA A 74 -10.36 -1.44 1.38
CA ALA A 74 -10.95 -1.61 0.06
C ALA A 74 -10.54 -2.93 -0.61
N LEU A 75 -9.24 -3.22 -0.65
CA LEU A 75 -8.72 -4.43 -1.31
C LEU A 75 -9.20 -5.72 -0.65
N LYS A 76 -9.35 -5.73 0.68
CA LYS A 76 -9.78 -6.90 1.46
C LYS A 76 -11.28 -7.12 1.37
N LEU A 77 -12.05 -6.04 1.40
CA LEU A 77 -13.49 -6.08 1.16
C LEU A 77 -13.77 -6.61 -0.25
N MET A 78 -13.05 -6.10 -1.26
CA MET A 78 -13.15 -6.57 -2.65
C MET A 78 -12.83 -8.06 -2.78
N ALA A 79 -11.75 -8.55 -2.17
CA ALA A 79 -11.43 -9.97 -2.18
C ALA A 79 -12.49 -10.83 -1.47
N SER A 80 -13.07 -10.31 -0.38
CA SER A 80 -14.04 -11.05 0.44
C SER A 80 -15.42 -11.17 -0.20
N THR A 81 -15.75 -10.36 -1.21
CA THR A 81 -17.00 -10.53 -1.96
C THR A 81 -17.10 -11.92 -2.59
N LEU A 82 -15.96 -12.56 -2.92
CA LEU A 82 -15.90 -13.91 -3.48
C LEU A 82 -16.65 -14.95 -2.61
N LEU A 83 -16.81 -14.69 -1.31
CA LEU A 83 -17.52 -15.57 -0.37
C LEU A 83 -19.03 -15.67 -0.62
N ALA A 84 -19.63 -14.74 -1.37
CA ALA A 84 -21.08 -14.71 -1.60
C ALA A 84 -21.43 -14.48 -3.07
N PRO A 85 -22.06 -15.45 -3.75
CA PRO A 85 -22.60 -15.25 -5.09
C PRO A 85 -23.63 -14.12 -5.14
N GLY A 86 -23.59 -13.35 -6.22
CA GLY A 86 -24.43 -12.18 -6.45
C GLY A 86 -23.68 -10.85 -6.26
N LYS A 87 -24.44 -9.76 -6.23
CA LYS A 87 -23.91 -8.41 -6.33
C LYS A 87 -23.64 -7.77 -4.96
N SER A 88 -22.36 -7.59 -4.62
CA SER A 88 -21.92 -6.77 -3.49
C SER A 88 -21.52 -5.36 -3.95
N VAL A 89 -21.64 -4.37 -3.05
CA VAL A 89 -21.27 -2.97 -3.33
C VAL A 89 -20.36 -2.45 -2.24
N ILE A 90 -19.20 -1.92 -2.62
CA ILE A 90 -18.27 -1.27 -1.69
C ILE A 90 -18.27 0.23 -2.00
N THR A 91 -18.55 1.07 -1.00
CA THR A 91 -18.61 2.53 -1.11
C THR A 91 -17.43 3.20 -0.39
N ASN A 92 -17.27 4.51 -0.57
CA ASN A 92 -16.11 5.30 -0.11
C ASN A 92 -14.77 4.82 -0.72
N LEU A 93 -14.82 4.19 -1.90
CA LEU A 93 -13.67 3.54 -2.55
C LEU A 93 -12.57 4.55 -2.94
N PRO A 94 -11.29 4.32 -2.56
CA PRO A 94 -10.20 5.21 -2.95
C PRO A 94 -9.87 5.15 -4.45
N ALA A 95 -9.51 6.31 -5.00
CA ALA A 95 -9.04 6.44 -6.38
C ALA A 95 -7.55 6.15 -6.54
N ILE A 96 -7.18 4.86 -6.42
CA ILE A 96 -5.77 4.39 -6.47
C ILE A 96 -5.58 3.25 -7.48
N ALA A 97 -4.34 3.04 -7.90
CA ALA A 97 -3.99 2.00 -8.88
C ALA A 97 -4.28 0.57 -8.38
N ASP A 98 -4.06 0.28 -7.09
CA ASP A 98 -4.26 -1.07 -6.54
C ASP A 98 -5.74 -1.53 -6.60
N VAL A 99 -6.70 -0.61 -6.58
CA VAL A 99 -8.13 -0.93 -6.78
C VAL A 99 -8.39 -1.43 -8.21
N GLU A 100 -7.72 -0.85 -9.20
CA GLU A 100 -7.80 -1.31 -10.60
C GLU A 100 -7.17 -2.69 -10.76
N TYR A 101 -6.04 -2.95 -10.10
CA TYR A 101 -5.41 -4.27 -10.13
C TYR A 101 -6.27 -5.34 -9.46
N MET A 102 -6.91 -5.03 -8.33
CA MET A 102 -7.84 -5.95 -7.68
C MET A 102 -9.07 -6.20 -8.56
N SER A 103 -9.60 -5.16 -9.22
CA SER A 103 -10.69 -5.29 -10.20
C SER A 103 -10.33 -6.24 -11.35
N GLU A 104 -9.12 -6.10 -11.91
CA GLU A 104 -8.62 -6.99 -12.97
C GLU A 104 -8.49 -8.44 -12.46
N LEU A 105 -7.93 -8.64 -11.26
CA LEU A 105 -7.80 -9.95 -10.63
C LEU A 105 -9.15 -10.64 -10.44
N LEU A 106 -10.13 -9.94 -9.86
CA LEU A 106 -11.47 -10.49 -9.64
C LEU A 106 -12.19 -10.81 -10.95
N THR A 107 -11.98 -9.98 -11.99
CA THR A 107 -12.52 -10.25 -13.32
C THR A 107 -11.97 -11.55 -13.91
N ARG A 108 -10.67 -11.83 -13.72
CA ARG A 108 -10.05 -13.10 -14.16
C ARG A 108 -10.57 -14.32 -13.38
N LEU A 109 -11.01 -14.12 -12.14
CA LEU A 109 -11.68 -15.15 -11.34
C LEU A 109 -13.15 -15.36 -11.73
N GLY A 110 -13.65 -14.64 -12.74
CA GLY A 110 -15.00 -14.79 -13.30
C GLY A 110 -16.02 -13.77 -12.79
N CYS A 111 -15.61 -12.80 -11.96
CA CYS A 111 -16.51 -11.76 -11.47
C CYS A 111 -16.78 -10.69 -12.53
N LYS A 112 -17.93 -10.02 -12.46
CA LYS A 112 -18.18 -8.78 -13.19
C LYS A 112 -17.96 -7.59 -12.25
N VAL A 113 -16.95 -6.78 -12.52
CA VAL A 113 -16.57 -5.63 -11.69
C VAL A 113 -16.88 -4.32 -12.39
N GLU A 114 -17.61 -3.43 -11.72
CA GLU A 114 -18.00 -2.11 -12.23
C GLU A 114 -17.60 -1.02 -11.22
N ILE A 115 -16.58 -0.23 -11.55
CA ILE A 115 -16.14 0.90 -10.73
C ILE A 115 -16.88 2.16 -11.17
N ASN A 116 -17.61 2.80 -10.26
CA ASN A 116 -18.19 4.11 -10.45
C ASN A 116 -17.38 5.14 -9.65
N ARG A 117 -16.51 5.88 -10.35
CA ARG A 117 -15.62 6.90 -9.77
C ARG A 117 -16.39 8.10 -9.22
N GLN A 118 -17.50 8.49 -9.84
CA GLN A 118 -18.30 9.64 -9.38
C GLN A 118 -18.95 9.38 -8.02
N LEU A 119 -19.43 8.16 -7.81
CA LEU A 119 -20.01 7.73 -6.54
C LEU A 119 -18.99 7.14 -5.57
N SER A 120 -17.70 7.09 -5.94
CA SER A 120 -16.64 6.43 -5.16
C SER A 120 -17.05 5.03 -4.70
N GLN A 121 -17.50 4.20 -5.64
CA GLN A 121 -17.97 2.84 -5.33
C GLN A 121 -17.52 1.82 -6.37
N VAL A 122 -17.49 0.55 -5.97
CA VAL A 122 -17.35 -0.59 -6.87
C VAL A 122 -18.49 -1.59 -6.62
N SER A 123 -19.09 -2.05 -7.71
CA SER A 123 -20.03 -3.17 -7.70
C SER A 123 -19.33 -4.42 -8.21
N ILE A 124 -19.45 -5.52 -7.48
CA ILE A 124 -18.85 -6.81 -7.83
C ILE A 124 -19.96 -7.85 -7.86
N ASP A 125 -20.27 -8.35 -9.06
CA ASP A 125 -21.20 -9.47 -9.25
C ASP A 125 -20.41 -10.77 -9.34
N VAL A 126 -20.60 -11.62 -8.35
CA VAL A 126 -19.84 -12.85 -8.13
C VAL A 126 -20.64 -14.05 -8.65
N PRO A 127 -20.09 -14.85 -9.58
CA PRO A 127 -20.79 -16.03 -10.09
C PRO A 127 -20.91 -17.14 -9.03
N VAL A 128 -21.76 -18.12 -9.30
CA VAL A 128 -21.85 -19.33 -8.45
C VAL A 128 -20.55 -20.14 -8.51
N GLU A 129 -20.01 -20.32 -9.73
CA GLU A 129 -18.75 -21.01 -10.00
C GLU A 129 -17.63 -20.00 -10.24
N LEU A 130 -16.54 -20.12 -9.48
CA LEU A 130 -15.40 -19.21 -9.53
C LEU A 130 -14.21 -19.87 -10.23
N GLY A 131 -13.40 -19.05 -10.89
CA GLY A 131 -12.01 -19.40 -11.16
C GLY A 131 -11.26 -19.59 -9.84
N HIS A 132 -10.24 -20.44 -9.83
CA HIS A 132 -9.44 -20.77 -8.64
C HIS A 132 -8.01 -20.22 -8.73
N ARG A 133 -7.61 -19.64 -9.86
CA ARG A 133 -6.22 -19.29 -10.15
C ARG A 133 -5.99 -17.79 -10.25
N ALA A 134 -5.04 -17.29 -9.45
CA ALA A 134 -4.54 -15.92 -9.43
C ALA A 134 -3.10 -15.87 -9.95
N ASP A 135 -2.94 -15.48 -11.22
CA ASP A 135 -1.66 -15.56 -11.95
C ASP A 135 -0.61 -14.50 -11.58
N TYR A 136 0.63 -14.80 -11.96
CA TYR A 136 1.83 -13.97 -11.71
C TYR A 136 1.69 -12.50 -12.07
N ASP A 137 1.09 -12.18 -13.22
CA ASP A 137 0.99 -10.81 -13.70
C ASP A 137 0.24 -9.90 -12.74
N MET A 138 -0.72 -10.46 -11.98
CA MET A 138 -1.52 -9.72 -11.00
C MET A 138 -0.81 -9.69 -9.64
N VAL A 139 -0.31 -10.84 -9.19
CA VAL A 139 0.34 -10.95 -7.87
C VAL A 139 1.61 -10.11 -7.80
N ARG A 140 2.41 -10.05 -8.88
CA ARG A 140 3.63 -9.22 -8.91
C ARG A 140 3.34 -7.72 -8.83
N LYS A 141 2.20 -7.26 -9.35
CA LYS A 141 1.81 -5.83 -9.28
C LYS A 141 1.34 -5.46 -7.89
N MET A 142 0.70 -6.38 -7.17
CA MET A 142 0.08 -6.10 -5.88
C MET A 142 0.09 -7.32 -4.96
N ARG A 143 0.92 -7.26 -3.92
CA ARG A 143 1.02 -8.30 -2.89
C ARG A 143 -0.29 -8.61 -2.15
N ALA A 144 -1.20 -7.63 -2.04
CA ALA A 144 -2.52 -7.81 -1.45
C ALA A 144 -3.42 -8.79 -2.24
N SER A 145 -2.98 -9.27 -3.42
CA SER A 145 -3.62 -10.38 -4.12
C SER A 145 -3.73 -11.64 -3.27
N ILE A 146 -2.83 -11.85 -2.28
CA ILE A 146 -2.90 -13.02 -1.40
C ILE A 146 -4.21 -13.08 -0.58
N ASN A 147 -4.90 -11.96 -0.41
CA ASN A 147 -6.18 -11.91 0.31
C ASN A 147 -7.32 -12.66 -0.41
N VAL A 148 -7.15 -13.08 -1.68
CA VAL A 148 -8.13 -13.99 -2.32
C VAL A 148 -7.97 -15.45 -1.89
N LEU A 149 -6.87 -15.83 -1.25
CA LEU A 149 -6.58 -17.22 -0.88
C LEU A 149 -7.66 -17.80 0.03
N GLY A 150 -7.96 -17.13 1.16
CA GLY A 150 -9.00 -17.55 2.10
C GLY A 150 -10.39 -17.69 1.47
N PRO A 151 -10.89 -16.67 0.75
CA PRO A 151 -12.15 -16.77 0.02
C PRO A 151 -12.18 -17.89 -1.03
N LEU A 152 -11.12 -18.06 -1.83
CA LEU A 152 -11.07 -19.05 -2.90
C LEU A 152 -11.06 -20.49 -2.39
N ILE A 153 -10.19 -20.83 -1.43
CA ILE A 153 -10.15 -22.20 -0.89
C ILE A 153 -11.48 -22.58 -0.24
N THR A 154 -12.18 -21.59 0.32
CA THR A 154 -13.46 -21.81 1.01
C THR A 154 -14.62 -22.01 0.03
N ARG A 155 -14.61 -21.30 -1.09
CA ARG A 155 -15.69 -21.34 -2.10
C ARG A 155 -15.49 -22.34 -3.21
N ALA A 156 -14.25 -22.47 -3.69
CA ALA A 156 -13.89 -23.32 -4.82
C ALA A 156 -13.23 -24.64 -4.38
N LEU A 157 -12.92 -24.82 -3.08
CA LEU A 157 -12.19 -25.97 -2.52
C LEU A 157 -10.77 -26.16 -3.08
N LEU A 158 -10.34 -25.24 -3.93
CA LEU A 158 -9.04 -25.18 -4.58
C LEU A 158 -8.69 -23.70 -4.79
N ALA A 159 -7.44 -23.34 -4.51
CA ALA A 159 -6.88 -22.03 -4.82
C ALA A 159 -5.43 -22.19 -5.30
N GLU A 160 -5.09 -21.54 -6.41
CA GLU A 160 -3.75 -21.44 -6.95
C GLU A 160 -3.36 -19.97 -7.00
N VAL A 161 -2.57 -19.51 -6.03
CA VAL A 161 -2.17 -18.09 -5.95
C VAL A 161 -0.67 -18.02 -6.18
N ALA A 162 -0.23 -17.26 -7.18
CA ALA A 162 1.20 -17.08 -7.41
C ALA A 162 1.87 -16.54 -6.13
N LEU A 163 3.09 -17.00 -5.85
CA LEU A 163 3.86 -16.48 -4.72
C LEU A 163 4.20 -15.02 -5.01
N PRO A 164 3.88 -14.09 -4.09
CA PRO A 164 4.44 -12.76 -4.16
C PRO A 164 5.97 -12.88 -4.16
N GLY A 165 6.65 -12.14 -5.04
CA GLY A 165 8.11 -12.06 -5.02
C GLY A 165 8.64 -11.41 -3.74
N GLY A 166 9.95 -11.20 -3.68
CA GLY A 166 10.57 -10.39 -2.63
C GLY A 166 9.94 -9.00 -2.61
N ASP A 167 9.53 -8.55 -1.42
CA ASP A 167 9.11 -7.17 -1.18
C ASP A 167 10.35 -6.37 -0.80
N ALA A 168 10.47 -5.17 -1.33
CA ALA A 168 11.67 -4.36 -1.16
C ALA A 168 11.87 -4.01 0.34
N ILE A 169 10.78 -3.92 1.10
CA ILE A 169 10.79 -3.60 2.53
C ILE A 169 11.10 -4.78 3.46
N GLY A 170 11.33 -6.00 2.95
CA GLY A 170 11.79 -7.13 3.76
C GLY A 170 11.17 -8.49 3.41
N SER A 171 11.64 -9.54 4.11
CA SER A 171 11.07 -10.88 3.96
C SER A 171 9.64 -10.90 4.52
N ARG A 172 8.69 -11.30 3.69
CA ARG A 172 7.28 -11.42 4.07
C ARG A 172 6.87 -12.84 3.69
N GLY A 173 7.16 -13.79 4.57
CA GLY A 173 6.75 -15.18 4.38
C GLY A 173 5.22 -15.30 4.31
N LEU A 174 4.74 -16.41 3.76
CA LEU A 174 3.32 -16.79 3.82
C LEU A 174 3.06 -17.84 4.89
N ASP A 175 4.05 -18.15 5.73
CA ASP A 175 4.03 -19.28 6.65
C ASP A 175 2.83 -19.20 7.60
N PHE A 176 2.54 -18.02 8.17
CA PHE A 176 1.38 -17.82 9.03
C PHE A 176 0.03 -18.05 8.31
N HIS A 177 -0.05 -17.75 7.01
CA HIS A 177 -1.25 -18.00 6.22
C HIS A 177 -1.41 -19.51 5.96
N ILE A 178 -0.31 -20.15 5.56
CA ILE A 178 -0.26 -21.57 5.22
C ILE A 178 -0.57 -22.40 6.46
N ASN A 179 0.14 -22.16 7.57
CA ASN A 179 -0.03 -22.88 8.83
C ASN A 179 -1.47 -22.76 9.35
N GLY A 180 -2.03 -21.55 9.39
CA GLY A 180 -3.40 -21.34 9.85
C GLY A 180 -4.45 -22.07 9.01
N LEU A 181 -4.31 -22.06 7.68
CA LEU A 181 -5.22 -22.80 6.79
C LEU A 181 -5.01 -24.32 6.88
N THR A 182 -3.77 -24.79 7.07
CA THR A 182 -3.46 -26.21 7.28
C THR A 182 -4.07 -26.73 8.59
N GLU A 183 -4.04 -25.95 9.67
CA GLU A 183 -4.74 -26.28 10.92
C GLU A 183 -6.25 -26.41 10.74
N MET A 184 -6.83 -25.68 9.77
CA MET A 184 -8.23 -25.82 9.37
C MET A 184 -8.49 -27.02 8.43
N GLY A 185 -7.47 -27.82 8.13
CA GLY A 185 -7.55 -29.02 7.32
C GLY A 185 -7.28 -28.81 5.83
N ALA A 186 -6.68 -27.69 5.43
CA ALA A 186 -6.22 -27.48 4.06
C ALA A 186 -4.91 -28.25 3.77
N GLU A 187 -4.85 -28.87 2.60
CA GLU A 187 -3.60 -29.37 2.02
C GLU A 187 -2.95 -28.24 1.21
N ILE A 188 -1.80 -27.76 1.66
CA ILE A 188 -1.11 -26.63 1.03
C ILE A 188 0.33 -27.00 0.71
N TYR A 189 0.75 -26.70 -0.51
CA TYR A 189 2.13 -26.89 -0.95
C TYR A 189 2.50 -25.82 -1.98
N SER A 190 3.80 -25.60 -2.15
CA SER A 190 4.32 -24.68 -3.16
C SER A 190 4.84 -25.46 -4.37
N GLU A 191 4.34 -25.14 -5.56
CA GLU A 191 4.75 -25.79 -6.81
C GLU A 191 4.80 -24.77 -7.95
N HIS A 192 5.86 -24.80 -8.76
CA HIS A 192 6.08 -23.86 -9.88
C HIS A 192 5.89 -22.37 -9.53
N GLY A 193 6.22 -22.01 -8.27
CA GLY A 193 6.08 -20.67 -7.70
C GLY A 193 4.64 -20.21 -7.46
N PHE A 194 3.70 -21.15 -7.35
CA PHE A 194 2.36 -20.94 -6.82
C PHE A 194 2.24 -21.58 -5.43
N VAL A 195 1.41 -20.96 -4.58
CA VAL A 195 0.80 -21.62 -3.43
C VAL A 195 -0.45 -22.32 -3.94
N ILE A 196 -0.47 -23.64 -3.84
CA ILE A 196 -1.62 -24.47 -4.19
C ILE A 196 -2.25 -24.95 -2.90
N ALA A 197 -3.50 -24.57 -2.67
CA ALA A 197 -4.24 -24.89 -1.47
C ALA A 197 -5.53 -25.65 -1.82
N LYS A 198 -5.75 -26.80 -1.18
CA LYS A 198 -6.86 -27.73 -1.46
C LYS A 198 -7.61 -28.05 -0.17
N ALA A 199 -8.94 -28.06 -0.25
CA ALA A 199 -9.81 -28.47 0.85
C ALA A 199 -10.97 -29.33 0.31
N PRO A 200 -10.70 -30.54 -0.22
CA PRO A 200 -11.70 -31.34 -0.94
C PRO A 200 -12.94 -31.69 -0.08
N ASN A 201 -12.79 -31.73 1.24
CA ASN A 201 -13.86 -32.01 2.20
C ASN A 201 -14.45 -30.75 2.86
N GLY A 202 -14.04 -29.57 2.39
CA GLY A 202 -14.23 -28.29 3.05
C GLY A 202 -13.29 -28.10 4.25
N LEU A 203 -13.17 -26.85 4.70
CA LEU A 203 -12.41 -26.50 5.90
C LEU A 203 -13.18 -26.83 7.17
N LYS A 204 -12.45 -27.01 8.28
CA LYS A 204 -12.96 -27.24 9.62
C LYS A 204 -12.53 -26.11 10.55
N GLY A 205 -13.29 -25.94 11.63
CA GLY A 205 -12.90 -25.05 12.72
C GLY A 205 -11.62 -25.51 13.42
N ALA A 206 -10.80 -24.56 13.87
CA ALA A 206 -9.51 -24.82 14.53
C ALA A 206 -9.18 -23.76 15.60
N ASN A 207 -8.29 -24.08 16.55
CA ASN A 207 -7.72 -23.10 17.47
C ASN A 207 -6.30 -22.76 17.00
N ILE A 208 -6.14 -21.59 16.41
CA ILE A 208 -4.91 -21.16 15.74
C ILE A 208 -4.25 -20.08 16.59
N THR A 209 -2.96 -20.25 16.90
CA THR A 209 -2.17 -19.23 17.61
C THR A 209 -1.14 -18.65 16.66
N LEU A 210 -1.22 -17.35 16.39
CA LEU A 210 -0.23 -16.67 15.55
C LEU A 210 1.00 -16.28 16.38
N GLU A 211 2.20 -16.64 15.93
CA GLU A 211 3.45 -16.23 16.62
C GLU A 211 3.67 -14.71 16.52
N PHE A 212 3.18 -14.10 15.46
CA PHE A 212 3.17 -12.66 15.24
C PHE A 212 1.76 -12.25 14.77
N PRO A 213 1.20 -11.11 15.24
CA PRO A 213 -0.13 -10.64 14.85
C PRO A 213 -0.14 -10.13 13.40
N SER A 214 -0.02 -11.06 12.45
CA SER A 214 0.02 -10.80 11.02
C SER A 214 -1.36 -10.40 10.53
N VAL A 215 -1.45 -9.17 10.02
CA VAL A 215 -2.65 -8.59 9.40
C VAL A 215 -3.19 -9.52 8.30
N GLY A 216 -2.34 -9.88 7.33
CA GLY A 216 -2.75 -10.72 6.21
C GLY A 216 -3.13 -12.15 6.58
N ALA A 217 -2.47 -12.73 7.59
CA ALA A 217 -2.80 -14.08 8.05
C ALA A 217 -4.15 -14.09 8.80
N THR A 218 -4.33 -13.13 9.71
CA THR A 218 -5.60 -12.93 10.44
C THR A 218 -6.77 -12.81 9.46
N GLU A 219 -6.63 -12.03 8.39
CA GLU A 219 -7.66 -11.81 7.38
C GLU A 219 -7.96 -13.07 6.55
N ASN A 220 -6.93 -13.78 6.10
CA ASN A 220 -7.13 -15.00 5.32
C ASN A 220 -7.78 -16.11 6.15
N ILE A 221 -7.34 -16.29 7.39
CA ILE A 221 -7.91 -17.28 8.30
C ILE A 221 -9.35 -16.88 8.65
N MET A 222 -9.60 -15.60 8.97
CA MET A 222 -10.93 -15.10 9.32
C MET A 222 -11.92 -15.28 8.16
N THR A 223 -11.54 -14.88 6.94
CA THR A 223 -12.40 -15.06 5.75
C THR A 223 -12.65 -16.54 5.48
N ALA A 224 -11.63 -17.40 5.61
CA ALA A 224 -11.79 -18.83 5.39
C ALA A 224 -12.68 -19.52 6.46
N ALA A 225 -12.59 -19.05 7.70
CA ALA A 225 -13.36 -19.60 8.82
C ALA A 225 -14.87 -19.33 8.70
N THR A 226 -15.28 -18.32 7.92
CA THR A 226 -16.70 -17.94 7.81
C THR A 226 -17.60 -19.05 7.28
N LEU A 227 -17.10 -19.94 6.43
CA LEU A 227 -17.87 -21.09 5.90
C LEU A 227 -17.27 -22.45 6.30
N ALA A 228 -16.30 -22.46 7.22
CA ALA A 228 -15.70 -23.68 7.74
C ALA A 228 -16.69 -24.46 8.62
N LYS A 229 -16.53 -25.78 8.73
CA LYS A 229 -17.36 -26.60 9.63
C LYS A 229 -16.87 -26.48 11.06
N GLY A 230 -17.59 -25.72 11.89
CA GLY A 230 -17.35 -25.59 13.32
C GLY A 230 -16.84 -24.21 13.74
N LYS A 231 -16.21 -24.16 14.91
CA LYS A 231 -15.72 -22.93 15.52
C LYS A 231 -14.21 -22.77 15.25
N THR A 232 -13.81 -21.60 14.78
CA THR A 232 -12.40 -21.19 14.70
C THR A 232 -12.11 -20.12 15.73
N VAL A 233 -10.97 -20.24 16.42
CA VAL A 233 -10.43 -19.21 17.30
C VAL A 233 -9.05 -18.83 16.80
N ILE A 234 -8.83 -17.55 16.54
CA ILE A 234 -7.53 -16.98 16.18
C ILE A 234 -7.03 -16.25 17.41
N ASP A 235 -5.97 -16.76 18.04
CA ASP A 235 -5.27 -16.09 19.14
C ASP A 235 -4.04 -15.33 18.64
N ASN A 236 -3.70 -14.26 19.36
CA ASN A 236 -2.75 -13.22 18.93
C ASN A 236 -3.10 -12.64 17.54
N ALA A 237 -4.39 -12.42 17.30
CA ALA A 237 -4.91 -11.84 16.07
C ALA A 237 -4.47 -10.38 15.89
N ALA A 238 -4.33 -9.96 14.63
CA ALA A 238 -4.13 -8.57 14.25
C ALA A 238 -5.33 -7.70 14.66
N ARG A 239 -5.06 -6.48 15.13
CA ARG A 239 -6.05 -5.60 15.79
C ARG A 239 -6.34 -4.32 15.01
N GLU A 240 -5.73 -4.18 13.85
CA GLU A 240 -5.80 -3.00 13.00
C GLU A 240 -7.26 -2.65 12.68
N PRO A 241 -7.62 -1.35 12.59
CA PRO A 241 -8.97 -0.94 12.20
C PRO A 241 -9.44 -1.54 10.88
N ASP A 242 -8.52 -1.78 9.93
CA ASP A 242 -8.82 -2.43 8.66
C ASP A 242 -9.23 -3.92 8.80
N VAL A 243 -8.79 -4.61 9.87
CA VAL A 243 -9.20 -5.98 10.20
C VAL A 243 -10.60 -5.98 10.82
N VAL A 244 -10.88 -4.99 11.68
CA VAL A 244 -12.21 -4.77 12.26
C VAL A 244 -13.24 -4.52 11.16
N ASP A 245 -12.93 -3.61 10.23
CA ASP A 245 -13.80 -3.27 9.10
C ASP A 245 -14.11 -4.47 8.20
N LEU A 246 -13.10 -5.32 7.93
CA LEU A 246 -13.32 -6.59 7.23
C LEU A 246 -14.28 -7.51 8.02
N GLY A 247 -14.08 -7.64 9.32
CA GLY A 247 -14.97 -8.43 10.17
C GLY A 247 -16.41 -7.92 10.17
N GLU A 248 -16.60 -6.60 10.24
CA GLU A 248 -17.91 -5.96 10.17
C GLU A 248 -18.59 -6.21 8.81
N PHE A 249 -17.83 -6.15 7.71
CA PHE A 249 -18.33 -6.51 6.39
C PHE A 249 -18.78 -7.97 6.33
N LEU A 250 -17.97 -8.91 6.83
CA LEU A 250 -18.33 -10.33 6.87
C LEU A 250 -19.58 -10.57 7.73
N ILE A 251 -19.72 -9.88 8.87
CA ILE A 251 -20.94 -9.92 9.69
C ILE A 251 -22.15 -9.40 8.90
N SER A 252 -22.00 -8.31 8.15
CA SER A 252 -23.08 -7.78 7.28
C SER A 252 -23.52 -8.76 6.18
N MET A 253 -22.60 -9.65 5.76
CA MET A 253 -22.88 -10.74 4.83
C MET A 253 -23.53 -11.96 5.50
N GLY A 254 -23.64 -11.97 6.83
CA GLY A 254 -24.24 -13.04 7.64
C GLY A 254 -23.27 -13.93 8.40
N ALA A 255 -21.97 -13.58 8.47
CA ALA A 255 -21.01 -14.32 9.27
C ALA A 255 -21.25 -14.12 10.78
N LYS A 256 -20.81 -15.09 11.58
CA LYS A 256 -20.84 -15.01 13.04
C LYS A 256 -19.43 -14.82 13.58
N ILE A 257 -19.07 -13.58 13.85
CA ILE A 257 -17.72 -13.20 14.31
C ILE A 257 -17.85 -12.40 15.61
N SER A 258 -16.96 -12.67 16.57
CA SER A 258 -16.84 -11.94 17.83
C SER A 258 -15.37 -11.70 18.17
N GLY A 259 -15.10 -10.70 19.01
CA GLY A 259 -13.73 -10.35 19.43
C GLY A 259 -12.94 -9.46 18.46
N LEU A 260 -13.61 -8.84 17.47
CA LEU A 260 -12.98 -7.88 16.55
C LEU A 260 -12.29 -6.74 17.33
N GLY A 261 -11.04 -6.44 16.96
CA GLY A 261 -10.20 -5.42 17.62
C GLY A 261 -9.49 -5.90 18.90
N SER A 262 -9.81 -7.11 19.37
CA SER A 262 -9.10 -7.78 20.46
C SER A 262 -8.02 -8.73 19.93
N HIS A 263 -7.16 -9.24 20.82
CA HIS A 263 -6.13 -10.22 20.44
C HIS A 263 -6.70 -11.63 20.16
N THR A 264 -7.99 -11.87 20.42
CA THR A 264 -8.64 -13.17 20.14
C THR A 264 -9.89 -12.96 19.32
N ILE A 265 -9.92 -13.49 18.09
CA ILE A 265 -11.10 -13.46 17.22
C ILE A 265 -11.73 -14.85 17.19
N THR A 266 -13.04 -14.92 17.41
CA THR A 266 -13.81 -16.17 17.35
C THR A 266 -14.81 -16.12 16.20
N ILE A 267 -14.78 -17.14 15.35
CA ILE A 267 -15.65 -17.29 14.19
C ILE A 267 -16.42 -18.60 14.31
N GLU A 268 -17.75 -18.54 14.21
CA GLU A 268 -18.60 -19.73 14.01
C GLU A 268 -18.95 -19.83 12.52
N GLY A 269 -18.48 -20.88 11.86
CA GLY A 269 -18.74 -21.06 10.45
C GLY A 269 -20.23 -21.28 10.15
N VAL A 270 -20.71 -20.66 9.07
CA VAL A 270 -22.09 -20.71 8.60
C VAL A 270 -22.20 -21.45 7.27
N SER A 271 -23.41 -21.84 6.88
CA SER A 271 -23.63 -22.59 5.63
C SER A 271 -23.46 -21.75 4.37
N SER A 272 -23.73 -20.45 4.45
CA SER A 272 -23.66 -19.51 3.33
C SER A 272 -23.61 -18.07 3.80
N LEU A 273 -23.06 -17.21 2.95
CA LEU A 273 -23.06 -15.76 3.09
C LEU A 273 -23.89 -15.12 1.96
N LYS A 274 -24.34 -13.90 2.18
CA LYS A 274 -25.12 -13.11 1.23
C LYS A 274 -24.32 -11.87 0.78
N PRO A 275 -24.53 -11.38 -0.44
CA PRO A 275 -23.96 -10.10 -0.85
C PRO A 275 -24.43 -8.96 0.06
N ALA A 276 -23.56 -7.98 0.26
CA ALA A 276 -23.83 -6.84 1.13
C ALA A 276 -23.34 -5.51 0.51
N THR A 277 -23.82 -4.41 1.06
CA THR A 277 -23.30 -3.06 0.78
C THR A 277 -22.54 -2.58 2.01
N HIS A 278 -21.29 -2.14 1.83
CA HIS A 278 -20.42 -1.71 2.93
C HIS A 278 -19.54 -0.53 2.52
N ALA A 279 -19.35 0.42 3.43
CA ALA A 279 -18.46 1.56 3.20
C ALA A 279 -17.08 1.24 3.77
N THR A 280 -16.02 1.45 3.01
CA THR A 280 -14.66 1.38 3.54
C THR A 280 -14.45 2.41 4.66
N LEU A 281 -13.73 2.05 5.72
CA LEU A 281 -13.29 3.03 6.72
C LEU A 281 -12.37 4.10 6.11
N ALA A 282 -12.25 5.26 6.75
CA ALA A 282 -11.32 6.31 6.34
C ALA A 282 -9.85 5.86 6.44
N ASP A 283 -9.02 6.24 5.47
CA ASP A 283 -7.61 5.84 5.42
C ASP A 283 -6.79 6.49 6.53
N ARG A 284 -6.51 5.73 7.60
CA ARG A 284 -5.70 6.20 8.73
C ARG A 284 -4.26 6.53 8.33
N ILE A 285 -3.69 5.88 7.32
CA ILE A 285 -2.31 6.16 6.89
C ILE A 285 -2.26 7.47 6.12
N VAL A 286 -3.17 7.68 5.16
CA VAL A 286 -3.28 8.98 4.46
C VAL A 286 -3.61 10.10 5.45
N THR A 287 -4.51 9.85 6.39
CA THR A 287 -4.83 10.78 7.49
C THR A 287 -3.58 11.15 8.29
N GLY A 288 -2.78 10.16 8.69
CA GLY A 288 -1.51 10.38 9.39
C GLY A 288 -0.51 11.16 8.55
N THR A 289 -0.38 10.85 7.26
CA THR A 289 0.50 11.58 6.34
C THR A 289 0.15 13.06 6.27
N TRP A 290 -1.13 13.43 6.22
CA TRP A 290 -1.54 14.82 6.26
C TRP A 290 -1.23 15.50 7.61
N ALA A 291 -1.39 14.77 8.72
CA ALA A 291 -1.02 15.27 10.04
C ALA A 291 0.49 15.56 10.15
N PHE A 292 1.33 14.66 9.64
CA PHE A 292 2.78 14.88 9.55
C PHE A 292 3.12 16.01 8.57
N ALA A 293 2.41 16.14 7.44
CA ALA A 293 2.62 17.22 6.49
C ALA A 293 2.36 18.59 7.13
N ALA A 294 1.28 18.74 7.91
CA ALA A 294 1.00 19.95 8.68
C ALA A 294 2.14 20.29 9.65
N ALA A 295 2.62 19.29 10.39
CA ALA A 295 3.69 19.48 11.36
C ALA A 295 5.04 19.83 10.72
N MET A 296 5.44 19.12 9.67
CA MET A 296 6.71 19.32 8.96
C MET A 296 6.79 20.69 8.30
N THR A 297 5.69 21.11 7.66
CA THR A 297 5.63 22.38 6.91
C THR A 297 5.26 23.58 7.78
N GLN A 298 5.15 23.41 9.10
CA GLN A 298 4.71 24.45 10.04
C GLN A 298 3.40 25.09 9.58
N GLY A 299 2.50 24.22 9.13
CA GLY A 299 1.23 24.52 8.50
C GLY A 299 0.05 24.38 9.46
N ASP A 300 -1.13 24.41 8.85
CA ASP A 300 -2.42 24.40 9.51
C ASP A 300 -3.43 23.68 8.62
N ILE A 301 -3.60 22.38 8.86
CA ILE A 301 -4.43 21.51 8.02
C ILE A 301 -5.61 21.00 8.84
N THR A 302 -6.82 21.19 8.30
CA THR A 302 -8.02 20.46 8.73
C THR A 302 -8.16 19.20 7.90
N ILE A 303 -8.21 18.05 8.57
CA ILE A 303 -8.29 16.72 7.96
C ILE A 303 -9.71 16.20 8.17
N GLU A 304 -10.55 16.35 7.16
CA GLU A 304 -11.92 15.86 7.14
C GLU A 304 -11.98 14.35 6.89
N ASN A 305 -12.99 13.70 7.48
CA ASN A 305 -13.22 12.27 7.49
C ASN A 305 -12.11 11.44 8.18
N GLY A 306 -11.03 12.07 8.65
CA GLY A 306 -9.96 11.42 9.40
C GLY A 306 -10.39 11.04 10.81
N ARG A 307 -10.05 9.82 11.24
CA ARG A 307 -10.37 9.30 12.58
C ARG A 307 -9.17 9.39 13.50
N ALA A 308 -9.21 10.31 14.46
CA ALA A 308 -8.12 10.54 15.41
C ALA A 308 -7.89 9.34 16.35
N ASP A 309 -8.96 8.62 16.69
CA ASP A 309 -8.94 7.40 17.51
C ASP A 309 -8.21 6.23 16.83
N HIS A 310 -8.12 6.21 15.50
CA HIS A 310 -7.28 5.24 14.76
C HIS A 310 -5.79 5.62 14.73
N LEU A 311 -5.42 6.79 15.29
CA LEU A 311 -4.10 7.39 15.21
C LEU A 311 -3.61 7.96 16.55
N GLU A 312 -4.13 7.48 17.68
CA GLU A 312 -3.81 8.03 19.01
C GLU A 312 -2.29 8.18 19.24
N LEU A 313 -1.52 7.12 19.01
CA LEU A 313 -0.07 7.14 19.25
C LEU A 313 0.69 8.03 18.23
N PRO A 314 0.43 7.96 16.90
CA PRO A 314 0.97 8.95 15.96
C PRO A 314 0.67 10.41 16.32
N LEU A 315 -0.57 10.71 16.73
CA LEU A 315 -0.96 12.08 17.09
C LEU A 315 -0.32 12.52 18.41
N ASP A 316 -0.19 11.64 19.40
CA ASP A 316 0.58 11.91 20.63
C ASP A 316 2.04 12.25 20.32
N LYS A 317 2.67 11.54 19.37
CA LYS A 317 4.03 11.87 18.91
C LYS A 317 4.11 13.24 18.24
N LEU A 318 3.12 13.63 17.45
CA LEU A 318 3.06 14.98 16.88
C LEU A 318 2.86 16.06 17.95
N VAL A 319 2.02 15.81 18.96
CA VAL A 319 1.86 16.71 20.11
C VAL A 319 3.18 16.88 20.87
N LYS A 320 3.91 15.79 21.12
CA LYS A 320 5.25 15.82 21.74
C LYS A 320 6.27 16.56 20.89
N ALA A 321 6.17 16.45 19.56
CA ALA A 321 6.98 17.24 18.63
C ALA A 321 6.59 18.73 18.62
N GLY A 322 5.47 19.11 19.25
CA GLY A 322 5.03 20.49 19.46
C GLY A 322 3.79 20.91 18.67
N ALA A 323 3.13 19.99 17.95
CA ALA A 323 1.93 20.29 17.20
C ALA A 323 0.71 20.46 18.13
N VAL A 324 -0.27 21.25 17.70
CA VAL A 324 -1.59 21.34 18.32
C VAL A 324 -2.55 20.50 17.51
N VAL A 325 -3.15 19.49 18.15
CA VAL A 325 -4.18 18.63 17.55
C VAL A 325 -5.53 18.97 18.19
N THR A 326 -6.54 19.24 17.37
CA THR A 326 -7.90 19.59 17.83
C THR A 326 -8.93 18.78 17.08
N THR A 327 -9.71 17.96 17.78
CA THR A 327 -10.80 17.19 17.17
C THR A 327 -11.92 18.10 16.69
N THR A 328 -12.58 17.71 15.60
CA THR A 328 -13.76 18.37 15.05
C THR A 328 -14.87 17.34 14.85
N PRO A 329 -16.13 17.74 14.61
CA PRO A 329 -17.21 16.77 14.40
C PRO A 329 -16.99 15.81 13.24
N ASN A 330 -16.29 16.26 12.19
CA ASN A 330 -16.06 15.51 10.96
C ASN A 330 -14.58 15.22 10.70
N GLY A 331 -13.73 15.21 11.75
CA GLY A 331 -12.29 14.96 11.59
C GLY A 331 -11.45 15.57 12.70
N PHE A 332 -10.29 16.12 12.34
CA PHE A 332 -9.45 16.87 13.27
C PHE A 332 -8.54 17.85 12.53
N ARG A 333 -8.03 18.83 13.26
CA ARG A 333 -7.09 19.84 12.78
C ARG A 333 -5.73 19.62 13.41
N VAL A 334 -4.67 19.78 12.61
CA VAL A 334 -3.28 19.77 13.06
C VAL A 334 -2.63 21.09 12.68
N LYS A 335 -2.08 21.78 13.67
CA LYS A 335 -1.40 23.06 13.51
C LYS A 335 -0.01 23.02 14.11
N MET A 336 0.96 23.59 13.41
CA MET A 336 2.32 23.78 13.91
C MET A 336 2.83 25.17 13.51
N ASP A 337 3.33 25.96 14.46
CA ASP A 337 3.84 27.33 14.20
C ASP A 337 5.34 27.48 14.49
N LYS A 338 6.03 26.36 14.77
CA LYS A 338 7.43 26.34 15.17
C LYS A 338 8.14 25.12 14.59
N ARG A 339 9.47 25.14 14.60
CA ARG A 339 10.27 23.97 14.26
C ARG A 339 9.88 22.79 15.18
N PRO A 340 9.64 21.59 14.63
CA PRO A 340 9.34 20.40 15.44
C PRO A 340 10.49 20.05 16.39
N ILE A 341 10.16 19.42 17.52
CA ILE A 341 11.14 18.78 18.41
C ILE A 341 11.27 17.30 18.02
N ALA A 342 12.49 16.77 18.01
CA ALA A 342 12.75 15.39 17.61
C ALA A 342 12.07 14.41 18.59
N VAL A 343 11.49 13.32 18.07
CA VAL A 343 10.75 12.33 18.86
C VAL A 343 11.21 10.91 18.57
N ASP A 344 11.44 10.14 19.63
CA ASP A 344 11.74 8.71 19.50
C ASP A 344 10.47 7.91 19.15
N VAL A 345 10.61 6.93 18.26
CA VAL A 345 9.51 6.05 17.85
C VAL A 345 10.00 4.61 17.74
N ALA A 346 9.19 3.67 18.16
CA ALA A 346 9.35 2.25 17.85
C ALA A 346 8.07 1.76 17.17
N THR A 347 8.19 1.16 15.99
CA THR A 347 7.04 0.59 15.28
C THR A 347 6.59 -0.68 15.97
N LEU A 348 5.27 -0.89 16.05
CA LEU A 348 4.66 -2.05 16.68
C LEU A 348 3.32 -2.35 15.97
N PRO A 349 2.80 -3.59 16.04
CA PRO A 349 1.43 -3.90 15.64
C PRO A 349 0.41 -2.98 16.32
N TYR A 350 -0.74 -2.74 15.69
CA TYR A 350 -1.78 -1.87 16.26
C TYR A 350 -2.20 -2.35 17.67
N PRO A 351 -2.36 -1.46 18.67
CA PRO A 351 -2.43 0.01 18.61
C PRO A 351 -1.09 0.75 18.71
N GLY A 352 0.04 0.07 18.50
CA GLY A 352 1.36 0.67 18.46
C GLY A 352 1.59 1.60 17.25
N PHE A 353 2.80 2.17 17.16
CA PHE A 353 3.09 3.14 16.10
C PHE A 353 3.16 2.39 14.76
N PRO A 354 2.32 2.75 13.77
CA PRO A 354 2.23 1.99 12.55
C PRO A 354 3.51 2.19 11.74
N THR A 355 4.14 1.07 11.36
CA THR A 355 5.29 1.05 10.45
C THR A 355 5.00 1.81 9.14
N ASP A 356 3.74 1.91 8.72
CA ASP A 356 3.32 2.70 7.56
C ASP A 356 3.51 4.22 7.67
N LEU A 357 3.67 4.77 8.88
CA LEU A 357 4.01 6.18 9.12
C LEU A 357 5.48 6.38 9.52
N GLN A 358 6.28 5.30 9.52
CA GLN A 358 7.71 5.37 9.83
C GLN A 358 8.47 6.33 8.89
N PRO A 359 8.21 6.36 7.57
CA PRO A 359 8.87 7.32 6.68
C PRO A 359 8.55 8.79 7.04
N MET A 360 7.32 9.06 7.46
CA MET A 360 6.87 10.41 7.82
C MET A 360 7.55 10.91 9.10
N VAL A 361 7.68 10.07 10.13
CA VAL A 361 8.35 10.50 11.37
C VAL A 361 9.86 10.64 11.20
N ILE A 362 10.48 9.82 10.36
CA ILE A 362 11.92 9.99 10.03
C ILE A 362 12.13 11.29 9.28
N ALA A 363 11.29 11.61 8.29
CA ALA A 363 11.36 12.88 7.57
C ALA A 363 11.11 14.10 8.49
N LEU A 364 10.16 14.01 9.43
CA LEU A 364 9.94 15.02 10.47
C LEU A 364 11.20 15.21 11.34
N ASN A 365 11.76 14.12 11.88
CA ASN A 365 12.94 14.16 12.73
C ASN A 365 14.19 14.68 11.99
N ALA A 366 14.28 14.48 10.67
CA ALA A 366 15.38 15.00 9.86
C ALA A 366 15.44 16.54 9.84
N ILE A 367 14.31 17.23 10.06
CA ILE A 367 14.24 18.70 10.16
C ILE A 367 13.98 19.23 11.57
N ALA A 368 13.80 18.34 12.55
CA ALA A 368 13.44 18.69 13.92
C ALA A 368 14.62 19.22 14.74
N GLU A 369 14.35 19.83 15.89
CA GLU A 369 15.36 20.20 16.87
C GLU A 369 15.74 19.00 17.75
N GLY A 370 17.04 18.69 17.83
CA GLY A 370 17.59 17.61 18.65
C GLY A 370 17.95 16.37 17.86
N THR A 371 18.11 15.27 18.60
CA THR A 371 18.42 13.93 18.08
C THR A 371 17.32 12.96 18.49
N SER A 372 17.05 11.96 17.67
CA SER A 372 16.05 10.92 17.94
C SER A 372 16.50 9.56 17.43
N VAL A 373 15.92 8.50 17.97
CA VAL A 373 16.04 7.14 17.46
C VAL A 373 14.68 6.64 16.99
N VAL A 374 14.63 6.14 15.75
CA VAL A 374 13.47 5.43 15.21
C VAL A 374 13.82 3.94 15.07
N THR A 375 13.01 3.08 15.67
CA THR A 375 13.20 1.62 15.65
C THR A 375 12.10 0.96 14.82
N GLU A 376 12.47 0.09 13.89
CA GLU A 376 11.55 -0.67 13.04
C GLU A 376 11.50 -2.14 13.47
N ASN A 377 10.41 -2.57 14.13
CA ASN A 377 10.23 -3.94 14.63
C ASN A 377 9.33 -4.81 13.73
N VAL A 378 8.78 -4.26 12.65
CA VAL A 378 7.82 -4.97 11.78
C VAL A 378 8.46 -5.40 10.46
N PHE A 379 9.32 -4.58 9.87
CA PHE A 379 9.91 -4.83 8.55
C PHE A 379 11.40 -4.51 8.48
N GLU A 380 12.24 -5.53 8.30
CA GLU A 380 13.71 -5.42 8.32
C GLU A 380 14.27 -4.47 7.25
N GLY A 381 13.64 -4.39 6.08
CA GLY A 381 14.10 -3.60 4.93
C GLY A 381 13.48 -2.21 4.83
N ARG A 382 12.76 -1.72 5.85
CA ARG A 382 12.01 -0.46 5.75
C ARG A 382 12.85 0.82 5.85
N PHE A 383 14.17 0.71 5.95
CA PHE A 383 15.08 1.86 5.95
C PHE A 383 15.69 2.19 4.58
N MET A 384 15.37 1.47 3.49
CA MET A 384 15.99 1.75 2.19
C MET A 384 15.83 3.20 1.71
N PHE A 385 14.70 3.85 2.01
CA PHE A 385 14.43 5.24 1.63
C PHE A 385 15.31 6.25 2.40
N VAL A 386 16.00 5.84 3.48
CA VAL A 386 16.91 6.70 4.23
C VAL A 386 18.06 7.18 3.34
N ASN A 387 18.52 6.34 2.40
CA ASN A 387 19.55 6.74 1.43
C ASN A 387 19.08 7.94 0.59
N GLU A 388 17.80 7.97 0.21
CA GLU A 388 17.20 9.08 -0.54
C GLU A 388 17.08 10.34 0.34
N LEU A 389 16.74 10.21 1.62
CA LEU A 389 16.78 11.34 2.55
C LEU A 389 18.21 11.87 2.78
N MET A 390 19.21 11.00 2.82
CA MET A 390 20.62 11.40 2.93
C MET A 390 21.09 12.16 1.68
N ARG A 391 20.56 11.84 0.49
CA ARG A 391 20.77 12.64 -0.73
C ARG A 391 20.19 14.05 -0.61
N LEU A 392 19.10 14.21 0.15
CA LEU A 392 18.56 15.50 0.57
C LEU A 392 19.33 16.12 1.76
N GLY A 393 20.51 15.61 2.10
CA GLY A 393 21.37 16.16 3.16
C GLY A 393 20.97 15.78 4.58
N ALA A 394 19.98 14.90 4.78
CA ALA A 394 19.60 14.44 6.12
C ALA A 394 20.75 13.73 6.84
N LYS A 395 20.88 13.96 8.15
CA LYS A 395 21.90 13.29 8.99
C LYS A 395 21.28 12.10 9.69
N ILE A 396 21.37 10.94 9.06
CA ILE A 396 20.79 9.69 9.54
C ILE A 396 21.86 8.60 9.52
N GLN A 397 21.97 7.85 10.61
CA GLN A 397 22.79 6.65 10.70
C GLN A 397 21.88 5.46 11.00
N VAL A 398 21.94 4.43 10.15
CA VAL A 398 21.17 3.19 10.32
C VAL A 398 22.10 2.10 10.83
N ASP A 399 21.66 1.41 11.88
CA ASP A 399 22.32 0.23 12.44
C ASP A 399 21.25 -0.81 12.80
N GLY A 400 21.22 -1.92 12.05
CA GLY A 400 20.19 -2.95 12.16
C GLY A 400 18.78 -2.37 12.03
N HIS A 401 17.99 -2.49 13.10
CA HIS A 401 16.61 -2.02 13.17
C HIS A 401 16.48 -0.57 13.68
N HIS A 402 17.58 0.15 13.89
CA HIS A 402 17.58 1.49 14.45
C HIS A 402 18.08 2.52 13.44
N ALA A 403 17.40 3.67 13.38
CA ALA A 403 17.87 4.86 12.70
C ALA A 403 18.08 5.97 13.74
N ALA A 404 19.33 6.38 13.93
CA ALA A 404 19.68 7.57 14.70
C ALA A 404 19.66 8.80 13.78
N ILE A 405 18.83 9.78 14.12
CA ILE A 405 18.60 10.98 13.30
C ILE A 405 19.06 12.21 14.08
N THR A 406 19.86 13.07 13.45
CA THR A 406 20.21 14.39 13.96
C THR A 406 19.51 15.44 13.10
N GLY A 407 18.53 16.13 13.66
CA GLY A 407 17.73 17.06 12.87
C GLY A 407 18.50 18.32 12.46
N ILE A 408 18.37 18.70 11.19
CA ILE A 408 18.98 19.90 10.60
C ILE A 408 17.93 20.98 10.30
N LYS A 409 18.34 22.22 10.03
CA LYS A 409 17.38 23.33 9.87
C LYS A 409 16.56 23.22 8.59
N GLN A 410 17.15 22.70 7.53
CA GLN A 410 16.56 22.60 6.20
C GLN A 410 17.26 21.47 5.44
N LEU A 411 16.50 20.70 4.66
CA LEU A 411 17.05 19.69 3.77
C LEU A 411 17.55 20.36 2.48
N SER A 412 18.48 19.69 1.80
CA SER A 412 18.87 20.06 0.44
C SER A 412 17.87 19.51 -0.59
N SER A 413 17.73 20.14 -1.76
CA SER A 413 17.01 19.59 -2.90
C SER A 413 17.90 18.73 -3.80
N ALA A 414 17.38 17.60 -4.27
CA ALA A 414 18.08 16.68 -5.18
C ALA A 414 17.09 15.76 -5.92
N PRO A 415 17.49 15.12 -7.03
CA PRO A 415 16.74 13.99 -7.58
C PRO A 415 16.81 12.78 -6.64
N VAL A 416 15.64 12.20 -6.35
CA VAL A 416 15.44 11.01 -5.51
C VAL A 416 14.44 10.05 -6.13
N ALA A 417 14.41 8.79 -5.69
CA ALA A 417 13.50 7.78 -6.22
C ALA A 417 12.58 7.19 -5.12
N ALA A 418 11.29 7.03 -5.43
CA ALA A 418 10.35 6.36 -4.55
C ALA A 418 10.53 4.83 -4.61
N THR A 419 11.00 4.22 -3.53
CA THR A 419 11.21 2.76 -3.45
C THR A 419 9.95 1.98 -3.08
N ASP A 420 9.02 2.62 -2.37
CA ASP A 420 7.71 2.09 -2.03
C ASP A 420 6.68 3.21 -1.82
N ILE A 421 5.42 2.83 -1.60
CA ILE A 421 4.28 3.74 -1.47
C ILE A 421 4.49 4.78 -0.35
N ARG A 422 4.92 4.33 0.83
CA ARG A 422 5.03 5.16 2.04
C ARG A 422 6.36 5.90 2.06
N ALA A 423 7.45 5.27 1.61
CA ALA A 423 8.71 5.95 1.36
C ALA A 423 8.55 7.13 0.39
N GLY A 424 7.89 6.92 -0.75
CA GLY A 424 7.64 7.95 -1.74
C GLY A 424 6.88 9.15 -1.17
N ALA A 425 5.82 8.92 -0.39
CA ALA A 425 5.11 9.99 0.28
C ALA A 425 5.97 10.69 1.36
N GLY A 426 6.83 9.95 2.08
CA GLY A 426 7.79 10.54 3.00
C GLY A 426 8.79 11.47 2.29
N LEU A 427 9.28 11.07 1.11
CA LEU A 427 10.15 11.89 0.27
C LEU A 427 9.44 13.14 -0.28
N VAL A 428 8.15 13.03 -0.64
CA VAL A 428 7.34 14.21 -1.00
C VAL A 428 7.29 15.19 0.17
N LEU A 429 7.01 14.74 1.39
CA LEU A 429 6.98 15.63 2.55
C LEU A 429 8.35 16.23 2.88
N ALA A 430 9.42 15.45 2.75
CA ALA A 430 10.79 15.94 2.91
C ALA A 430 11.11 17.03 1.86
N ALA A 431 10.72 16.82 0.61
CA ALA A 431 10.93 17.77 -0.47
C ALA A 431 10.20 19.11 -0.25
N LEU A 432 9.01 19.10 0.37
CA LEU A 432 8.28 20.33 0.72
C LEU A 432 9.06 21.24 1.67
N VAL A 433 10.04 20.70 2.41
CA VAL A 433 10.88 21.43 3.38
C VAL A 433 12.36 21.49 2.96
N SER A 434 12.67 21.19 1.70
CA SER A 434 14.02 21.33 1.10
C SER A 434 14.31 22.73 0.53
N ASP A 435 15.57 23.01 0.19
CA ASP A 435 15.99 24.24 -0.50
C ASP A 435 15.87 24.15 -2.05
N GLY A 436 14.69 24.45 -2.59
CA GLY A 436 14.51 24.52 -4.05
C GLY A 436 13.74 23.31 -4.61
N VAL A 437 14.20 22.75 -5.73
CA VAL A 437 13.39 21.80 -6.53
C VAL A 437 13.90 20.38 -6.41
N THR A 438 13.06 19.49 -5.89
CA THR A 438 13.30 18.06 -5.79
C THR A 438 12.50 17.34 -6.88
N ILE A 439 13.15 16.41 -7.59
CA ILE A 439 12.51 15.53 -8.57
C ILE A 439 12.40 14.15 -7.94
N ILE A 440 11.19 13.62 -7.84
CA ILE A 440 10.91 12.29 -7.29
C ILE A 440 10.57 11.37 -8.46
N GLU A 441 11.44 10.41 -8.70
CA GLU A 441 11.28 9.34 -9.68
C GLU A 441 10.39 8.23 -9.13
N ASP A 442 9.88 7.39 -10.04
CA ASP A 442 9.02 6.24 -9.73
C ASP A 442 7.74 6.60 -8.95
N ALA A 443 7.11 7.74 -9.30
CA ALA A 443 5.93 8.25 -8.61
C ALA A 443 4.72 7.29 -8.66
N PHE A 444 4.72 6.33 -9.59
CA PHE A 444 3.70 5.27 -9.65
C PHE A 444 3.60 4.47 -8.33
N HIS A 445 4.68 4.37 -7.53
CA HIS A 445 4.60 3.76 -6.21
C HIS A 445 3.64 4.53 -5.29
N ILE A 446 3.63 5.86 -5.35
CA ILE A 446 2.77 6.73 -4.54
C ILE A 446 1.30 6.55 -4.96
N ASP A 447 1.05 6.47 -6.26
CA ASP A 447 -0.31 6.34 -6.85
C ASP A 447 -1.03 5.03 -6.49
N ARG A 448 -0.28 4.04 -6.00
CA ARG A 448 -0.81 2.80 -5.44
C ARG A 448 -1.43 2.94 -4.06
N GLY A 449 -1.29 4.09 -3.40
CA GLY A 449 -1.83 4.27 -2.04
C GLY A 449 -2.17 5.70 -1.63
N TYR A 450 -2.03 6.68 -2.51
CA TYR A 450 -2.46 8.06 -2.29
C TYR A 450 -3.29 8.54 -3.50
N PRO A 451 -4.58 8.85 -3.32
CA PRO A 451 -5.40 9.40 -4.40
C PRO A 451 -4.98 10.84 -4.72
N ASP A 452 -4.57 11.11 -5.95
CA ASP A 452 -4.31 12.47 -6.46
C ASP A 452 -3.52 13.39 -5.50
N LEU A 453 -2.42 12.86 -4.94
CA LEU A 453 -1.59 13.58 -3.97
C LEU A 453 -1.13 14.97 -4.46
N PRO A 454 -0.68 15.14 -5.72
CA PRO A 454 -0.24 16.45 -6.23
C PRO A 454 -1.33 17.51 -6.15
N SER A 455 -2.54 17.22 -6.62
CA SER A 455 -3.64 18.21 -6.63
C SER A 455 -4.07 18.59 -5.20
N GLN A 456 -4.06 17.64 -4.27
CA GLN A 456 -4.34 17.93 -2.86
C GLN A 456 -3.24 18.79 -2.20
N LEU A 457 -1.97 18.58 -2.55
CA LEU A 457 -0.87 19.44 -2.10
C LEU A 457 -0.98 20.85 -2.69
N GLN A 458 -1.33 20.96 -3.97
CA GLN A 458 -1.58 22.24 -4.62
C GLN A 458 -2.74 23.00 -3.96
N SER A 459 -3.83 22.33 -3.60
CA SER A 459 -4.96 22.97 -2.91
C SER A 459 -4.62 23.46 -1.51
N LEU A 460 -3.52 22.98 -0.92
CA LEU A 460 -2.95 23.44 0.34
C LEU A 460 -1.84 24.49 0.19
N GLY A 461 -1.52 24.90 -1.05
CA GLY A 461 -0.55 25.95 -1.34
C GLY A 461 0.87 25.51 -1.68
N ALA A 462 1.11 24.21 -1.93
CA ALA A 462 2.42 23.75 -2.42
C ALA A 462 2.55 23.82 -3.94
N ASP A 463 3.76 24.10 -4.45
CA ASP A 463 4.09 23.94 -5.88
C ASP A 463 4.60 22.51 -6.12
N VAL A 464 3.68 21.66 -6.57
CA VAL A 464 3.93 20.26 -6.94
C VAL A 464 3.33 19.99 -8.31
N SER A 465 4.04 19.32 -9.20
CA SER A 465 3.52 18.96 -10.53
C SER A 465 4.08 17.62 -11.03
N ARG A 466 3.33 16.96 -11.93
CA ARG A 466 3.84 15.80 -12.69
C ARG A 466 4.64 16.28 -13.91
N VAL A 467 5.82 15.70 -14.15
CA VAL A 467 6.78 16.13 -15.21
C VAL A 467 7.49 14.97 -15.91
#